data_AF-A0A1Y2MJU2-F1
#
_entry.id   AF-A0A1Y2MJU2-F1
#
_cell.length_a   1.000
_cell.length_b   1.000
_cell.length_c   1.000
_cell.angle_alpha   90.00
_cell.angle_beta   90.00
_cell.angle_gamma   90.00
#
_symmetry.space_group_name_H-M   'P 1'
#
loop_
_entity.id
_entity.type
_entity.pdbx_description
1 polymer ?
#
loop_
_entity_poly.entity_id
_entity_poly.type
_entity_poly.pdbx_seq_one_letter_code
_entity_poly.pdbx_strand_id
1 'polypeptide(L)'
;MPHLTPEPNEGGPLVVNGQLAAHSPADELLERLDDPTVAASLSVVLEHADLLAVLVVALDGFLRRGDTIMEGVADGVRDLRQASGPGVSSLSGIDVQGLMSSATTLSGGVVAATPTLHALLTSTLVTDPRAAKAIALLGDAVVEGADAASAIKAGPTGVFGLLRVLKDENVSRGLNLLIEIVRSLGRRLA
;
A
#
# COMPACT_ATOMS: atom_id res chain seq x y z
N MET A 1 -33.65 -10.10 -84.15
CA MET A 1 -32.31 -10.75 -84.17
C MET A 1 -31.27 -9.64 -84.19
N PRO A 2 -30.10 -9.78 -83.56
CA PRO A 2 -29.86 -9.98 -82.13
C PRO A 2 -28.71 -9.07 -81.60
N HIS A 3 -28.41 -9.19 -80.30
CA HIS A 3 -27.09 -9.12 -79.68
C HIS A 3 -26.35 -7.77 -79.38
N LEU A 4 -26.19 -7.58 -78.05
CA LEU A 4 -24.97 -7.26 -77.28
C LEU A 4 -24.53 -5.79 -77.03
N THR A 5 -24.70 -5.41 -75.76
CA THR A 5 -24.01 -4.45 -74.86
C THR A 5 -22.48 -4.61 -74.81
N PRO A 6 -21.67 -3.88 -73.99
CA PRO A 6 -21.89 -2.73 -73.07
C PRO A 6 -20.89 -1.56 -73.29
N GLU A 7 -21.05 -0.37 -72.70
CA GLU A 7 -20.43 0.08 -71.44
C GLU A 7 -20.94 1.50 -71.12
N PRO A 8 -21.28 1.80 -69.86
CA PRO A 8 -20.56 2.90 -69.24
C PRO A 8 -20.03 2.49 -67.86
N ASN A 9 -18.71 2.50 -67.77
CA ASN A 9 -17.95 2.71 -66.55
C ASN A 9 -18.33 4.06 -65.94
N GLU A 10 -19.06 4.05 -64.82
CA GLU A 10 -18.86 4.94 -63.68
C GLU A 10 -19.29 4.21 -62.40
N GLY A 11 -18.47 3.23 -62.01
CA GLY A 11 -18.41 2.77 -60.63
C GLY A 11 -17.80 3.87 -59.76
N GLY A 12 -18.59 4.87 -59.40
CA GLY A 12 -18.25 5.75 -58.29
C GLY A 12 -18.13 4.91 -57.03
N PRO A 13 -17.00 4.95 -56.29
CA PRO A 13 -16.90 4.20 -55.05
C PRO A 13 -18.00 4.69 -54.13
N LEU A 14 -18.83 3.76 -53.66
CA LEU A 14 -19.56 3.90 -52.42
C LEU A 14 -18.50 4.25 -51.36
N VAL A 15 -18.28 5.54 -51.14
CA VAL A 15 -17.56 6.02 -49.97
C VAL A 15 -18.48 5.69 -48.82
N VAL A 16 -18.28 4.48 -48.31
CA VAL A 16 -18.80 3.99 -47.05
C VAL A 16 -18.35 5.01 -46.02
N ASN A 17 -19.25 5.96 -45.69
CA ASN A 17 -19.15 6.84 -44.53
C ASN A 17 -19.30 6.00 -43.24
N GLY A 18 -18.42 5.02 -43.07
CA GLY A 18 -18.33 4.13 -41.92
C GLY A 18 -16.96 4.19 -41.23
N GLN A 19 -16.03 5.00 -41.73
CA GLN A 19 -14.66 5.09 -41.20
C GLN A 19 -14.44 6.23 -40.19
N LEU A 20 -15.50 6.86 -39.67
CA LEU A 20 -15.41 7.93 -38.67
C LEU A 20 -16.52 7.89 -37.60
N ALA A 21 -17.07 6.71 -37.28
CA ALA A 21 -17.53 6.53 -35.90
C ALA A 21 -16.24 6.42 -35.07
N ALA A 22 -15.69 7.58 -34.65
CA ALA A 22 -14.57 7.62 -33.74
C ALA A 22 -14.91 6.70 -32.57
N HIS A 23 -14.12 5.64 -32.36
CA HIS A 23 -14.28 4.74 -31.22
C HIS A 23 -14.53 5.59 -29.98
N SER A 24 -15.78 5.58 -29.50
CA SER A 24 -16.14 6.36 -28.33
C SER A 24 -15.41 5.72 -27.15
N PRO A 25 -14.96 6.49 -26.14
CA PRO A 25 -14.48 5.90 -24.90
C PRO A 25 -15.51 4.94 -24.26
N ALA A 26 -16.81 5.10 -24.57
CA ALA A 26 -17.84 4.14 -24.21
C ALA A 26 -17.72 2.80 -24.97
N ASP A 27 -17.32 2.83 -26.25
CA ASP A 27 -17.13 1.62 -27.07
C ASP A 27 -15.91 0.83 -26.59
N GLU A 28 -14.81 1.52 -26.21
CA GLU A 28 -13.62 0.87 -25.62
C GLU A 28 -13.93 0.24 -24.25
N LEU A 29 -14.79 0.89 -23.45
CA LEU A 29 -15.26 0.31 -22.20
C LEU A 29 -16.18 -0.89 -22.41
N LEU A 30 -17.06 -0.84 -23.41
CA LEU A 30 -17.91 -1.97 -23.81
C LEU A 30 -17.05 -3.17 -24.25
N GLU A 31 -16.04 -2.94 -25.08
CA GLU A 31 -15.10 -3.98 -25.52
C GLU A 31 -14.30 -4.60 -24.36
N ARG A 32 -13.96 -3.80 -23.33
CA ARG A 32 -13.34 -4.32 -22.10
C ARG A 32 -14.34 -5.05 -21.19
N LEU A 33 -15.61 -4.67 -21.20
CA LEU A 33 -16.67 -5.32 -20.42
C LEU A 33 -17.12 -6.64 -21.03
N ASP A 34 -16.85 -6.87 -22.32
CA ASP A 34 -17.03 -8.18 -22.95
C ASP A 34 -16.06 -9.24 -22.38
N ASP A 35 -14.98 -8.84 -21.69
CA ASP A 35 -14.14 -9.77 -20.93
C ASP A 35 -14.86 -10.19 -19.62
N PRO A 36 -15.17 -11.48 -19.42
CA PRO A 36 -15.89 -11.96 -18.24
C PRO A 36 -15.14 -11.71 -16.92
N THR A 37 -13.80 -11.63 -16.95
CA THR A 37 -12.98 -11.32 -15.77
C THR A 37 -13.11 -9.86 -15.39
N VAL A 38 -13.14 -8.97 -16.39
CA VAL A 38 -13.31 -7.53 -16.18
C VAL A 38 -14.72 -7.23 -15.72
N ALA A 39 -15.74 -7.83 -16.32
CA ALA A 39 -17.12 -7.69 -15.87
C ALA A 39 -17.33 -8.18 -14.43
N ALA A 40 -16.74 -9.33 -14.05
CA ALA A 40 -16.82 -9.86 -12.70
C ALA A 40 -16.13 -8.94 -11.67
N SER A 41 -14.92 -8.44 -11.98
CA SER A 41 -14.21 -7.51 -11.10
C SER A 41 -14.95 -6.17 -10.95
N LEU A 42 -15.54 -5.65 -12.02
CA LEU A 42 -16.35 -4.43 -11.95
C LEU A 42 -17.63 -4.67 -11.15
N SER A 43 -18.28 -5.83 -11.29
CA SER A 43 -19.46 -6.19 -10.49
C SER A 43 -19.13 -6.21 -9.00
N VAL A 44 -17.99 -6.79 -8.59
CA VAL A 44 -17.56 -6.82 -7.18
C VAL A 44 -17.29 -5.41 -6.65
N VAL A 45 -16.66 -4.54 -7.46
CA VAL A 45 -16.40 -3.14 -7.07
C VAL A 45 -17.71 -2.35 -6.93
N LEU A 46 -18.65 -2.53 -7.86
CA LEU A 46 -19.96 -1.87 -7.82
C LEU A 46 -20.83 -2.37 -6.66
N GLU A 47 -20.79 -3.67 -6.37
CA GLU A 47 -21.49 -4.28 -5.23
C GLU A 47 -21.03 -3.71 -3.88
N HIS A 48 -19.78 -3.26 -3.80
CA HIS A 48 -19.20 -2.67 -2.59
C HIS A 48 -18.93 -1.16 -2.73
N ALA A 49 -19.56 -0.48 -3.70
CA ALA A 49 -19.32 0.93 -3.96
C ALA A 49 -19.66 1.84 -2.76
N ASP A 50 -20.64 1.45 -1.94
CA ASP A 50 -21.00 2.18 -0.72
C ASP A 50 -19.90 2.09 0.35
N LEU A 51 -19.24 0.92 0.48
CA LEU A 51 -18.07 0.78 1.36
C LEU A 51 -16.89 1.60 0.86
N LEU A 52 -16.71 1.70 -0.45
CA LEU A 52 -15.67 2.56 -1.02
C LEU A 52 -15.94 4.04 -0.73
N ALA A 53 -17.20 4.47 -0.79
CA ALA A 53 -17.58 5.84 -0.44
C ALA A 53 -17.30 6.15 1.05
N VAL A 54 -17.66 5.24 1.96
CA VAL A 54 -17.34 5.37 3.39
C VAL A 54 -15.83 5.41 3.62
N LEU A 55 -15.07 4.59 2.90
CA LEU A 55 -13.61 4.52 3.03
C LEU A 55 -12.94 5.80 2.52
N VAL A 56 -13.43 6.38 1.43
CA VAL A 56 -12.96 7.67 0.90
C VAL A 56 -13.25 8.80 1.89
N VAL A 57 -14.44 8.83 2.50
CA VAL A 57 -14.80 9.83 3.52
C VAL A 57 -13.95 9.67 4.79
N ALA A 58 -13.72 8.42 5.22
CA ALA A 58 -12.86 8.13 6.36
C ALA A 58 -11.40 8.54 6.08
N LEU A 59 -10.92 8.30 4.86
CA LEU A 59 -9.59 8.68 4.42
C LEU A 59 -9.43 10.20 4.33
N ASP A 60 -10.40 10.93 3.78
CA ASP A 60 -10.40 12.41 3.76
C ASP A 60 -10.36 12.97 5.19
N GLY A 61 -11.17 12.41 6.10
CA GLY A 61 -11.17 12.78 7.51
C GLY A 61 -9.84 12.51 8.21
N PHE A 62 -9.19 11.39 7.89
CA PHE A 62 -7.87 11.04 8.41
C PHE A 62 -6.78 11.97 7.86
N LEU A 63 -6.74 12.21 6.55
CA LEU A 63 -5.77 13.10 5.92
C LEU A 63 -5.90 14.54 6.43
N ARG A 64 -7.13 15.04 6.60
CA ARG A 64 -7.40 16.38 7.14
C ARG A 64 -6.97 16.55 8.59
N ARG A 65 -6.84 15.44 9.35
CA ARG A 65 -6.37 15.42 10.74
C ARG A 65 -4.95 14.87 10.89
N GLY A 66 -4.31 14.47 9.79
CA GLY A 66 -3.03 13.78 9.78
C GLY A 66 -1.93 14.58 10.48
N ASP A 67 -1.90 15.90 10.28
CA ASP A 67 -0.94 16.79 10.93
C ASP A 67 -1.05 16.74 12.46
N THR A 68 -2.28 16.79 12.99
CA THR A 68 -2.53 16.72 14.44
C THR A 68 -2.28 15.34 15.04
N ILE A 69 -2.52 14.27 14.26
CA ILE A 69 -2.26 12.89 14.71
C ILE A 69 -0.75 12.63 14.75
N MET A 70 -0.01 13.10 13.73
CA MET A 70 1.44 12.95 13.69
C MET A 70 2.14 13.75 14.79
N GLU A 71 1.66 14.96 15.09
CA GLU A 71 2.18 15.74 16.22
C GLU A 71 1.94 15.01 17.56
N GLY A 72 0.73 14.48 17.77
CA GLY A 72 0.42 13.71 18.99
C GLY A 72 1.23 12.42 19.13
N VAL A 73 1.53 11.74 18.01
CA VAL A 73 2.41 10.55 18.01
C VAL A 73 3.87 10.94 18.27
N ALA A 74 4.36 12.02 17.64
CA ALA A 74 5.72 12.50 17.84
C ALA A 74 5.94 12.95 19.29
N ASP A 75 4.97 13.65 19.88
CA ASP A 75 5.00 14.06 21.28
C ASP A 75 4.90 12.86 22.22
N GLY A 76 4.03 11.88 21.94
CA GLY A 76 3.97 10.65 22.71
C GLY A 76 5.29 9.85 22.69
N VAL A 77 5.99 9.81 21.56
CA VAL A 77 7.31 9.17 21.45
C VAL A 77 8.39 9.97 22.19
N ARG A 78 8.33 11.31 22.18
CA ARG A 78 9.24 12.17 22.96
C ARG A 78 9.00 12.01 24.45
N ASP A 79 7.76 11.94 24.89
CA ASP A 79 7.39 11.76 26.29
C ASP A 79 7.78 10.37 26.78
N LEU A 80 7.56 9.32 25.98
CA LEU A 80 8.01 7.98 26.28
C LEU A 80 9.54 7.90 26.38
N ARG A 81 10.27 8.56 25.49
CA ARG A 81 11.74 8.61 25.53
C ARG A 81 12.25 9.37 26.75
N GLN A 82 11.58 10.46 27.14
CA GLN A 82 11.90 11.23 28.35
C GLN A 82 11.59 10.43 29.62
N ALA A 83 10.49 9.68 29.65
CA ALA A 83 10.13 8.78 30.73
C ALA A 83 11.09 7.57 30.85
N SER A 84 11.83 7.23 29.78
CA SER A 84 12.74 6.09 29.69
C SER A 84 14.23 6.45 29.89
N GLY A 85 14.55 7.68 30.29
CA GLY A 85 15.93 8.14 30.52
C GLY A 85 16.67 7.36 31.62
N PRO A 86 18.03 7.42 31.69
CA PRO A 86 18.83 6.60 32.59
C PRO A 86 18.63 7.04 34.04
N GLY A 87 17.68 6.39 34.71
CA GLY A 87 17.32 6.65 36.09
C GLY A 87 15.95 6.07 36.42
N VAL A 88 15.89 4.76 36.67
CA VAL A 88 14.70 4.09 37.22
C VAL A 88 14.53 4.52 38.68
N SER A 89 14.12 5.78 38.90
CA SER A 89 13.88 6.35 40.23
C SER A 89 12.72 7.36 40.25
N SER A 90 11.81 7.33 39.29
CA SER A 90 10.56 8.10 39.36
C SER A 90 9.34 7.27 38.97
N LEU A 91 9.08 6.20 39.73
CA LEU A 91 7.75 5.61 39.81
C LEU A 91 6.84 6.38 40.80
N SER A 92 7.30 7.52 41.33
CA SER A 92 6.58 8.37 42.31
C SER A 92 5.70 9.44 41.67
N GLY A 93 5.79 9.64 40.35
CA GLY A 93 5.08 10.68 39.60
C GLY A 93 4.22 10.14 38.46
N ILE A 94 3.89 8.85 38.49
CA ILE A 94 2.99 8.26 37.50
C ILE A 94 1.60 8.84 37.75
N ASP A 95 1.19 9.75 36.88
CA ASP A 95 -0.17 10.30 36.86
C ASP A 95 -1.15 9.21 36.44
N VAL A 96 -1.63 8.46 37.43
CA VAL A 96 -2.58 7.37 37.26
C VAL A 96 -3.87 7.87 36.61
N GLN A 97 -4.23 9.13 36.82
CA GLN A 97 -5.40 9.76 36.22
C GLN A 97 -5.17 10.06 34.73
N GLY A 98 -3.99 10.59 34.37
CA GLY A 98 -3.56 10.80 32.99
C GLY A 98 -3.38 9.50 32.20
N LEU A 99 -2.91 8.44 32.87
CA LEU A 99 -2.87 7.09 32.30
C LEU A 99 -4.27 6.51 32.13
N MET A 100 -5.21 6.77 33.06
CA MET A 100 -6.61 6.33 32.91
C MET A 100 -7.38 7.11 31.84
N SER A 101 -7.12 8.41 31.67
CA SER A 101 -7.69 9.20 30.56
C SER A 101 -7.10 8.78 29.22
N SER A 102 -5.80 8.49 29.17
CA SER A 102 -5.15 7.95 27.98
C SER A 102 -5.65 6.54 27.68
N ALA A 103 -5.78 5.69 28.70
CA ALA A 103 -6.31 4.35 28.57
C ALA A 103 -7.77 4.36 28.14
N THR A 104 -8.63 5.27 28.62
CA THR A 104 -10.05 5.38 28.20
C THR A 104 -10.20 5.96 26.79
N THR A 105 -9.32 6.90 26.41
CA THR A 105 -9.25 7.45 25.04
C THR A 105 -8.75 6.40 24.05
N LEU A 106 -7.71 5.65 24.43
CA LEU A 106 -7.25 4.47 23.71
C LEU A 106 -8.32 3.38 23.70
N SER A 107 -9.03 3.12 24.80
CA SER A 107 -10.13 2.15 24.90
C SER A 107 -11.23 2.44 23.88
N GLY A 108 -11.55 3.71 23.66
CA GLY A 108 -12.56 4.11 22.67
C GLY A 108 -12.21 3.68 21.23
N GLY A 109 -10.93 3.71 20.85
CA GLY A 109 -10.45 3.21 19.55
C GLY A 109 -10.05 1.72 19.57
N VAL A 110 -9.63 1.22 20.72
CA VAL A 110 -9.20 -0.17 20.96
C VAL A 110 -10.39 -1.11 21.03
N VAL A 111 -11.58 -0.69 21.47
CA VAL A 111 -12.80 -1.53 21.50
C VAL A 111 -13.24 -1.95 20.09
N ALA A 112 -12.98 -1.13 19.06
CA ALA A 112 -13.20 -1.49 17.66
C ALA A 112 -12.05 -2.31 17.05
N ALA A 113 -10.82 -2.13 17.55
CA ALA A 113 -9.62 -2.85 17.10
C ALA A 113 -9.26 -4.06 17.98
N THR A 114 -10.09 -4.41 18.97
CA THR A 114 -9.75 -5.42 20.00
C THR A 114 -9.49 -6.80 19.41
N PRO A 115 -10.26 -7.30 18.43
CA PRO A 115 -9.98 -8.61 17.84
C PRO A 115 -8.61 -8.63 17.15
N THR A 116 -8.24 -7.54 16.48
CA THR A 116 -6.98 -7.40 15.74
C THR A 116 -5.79 -7.19 16.67
N LEU A 117 -5.95 -6.40 17.73
CA LEU A 117 -4.93 -6.19 18.76
C LEU A 117 -4.78 -7.44 19.63
N HIS A 118 -5.87 -8.12 19.99
CA HIS A 118 -5.82 -9.43 20.65
C HIS A 118 -5.14 -10.44 19.72
N ALA A 119 -5.48 -10.49 18.43
CA ALA A 119 -4.81 -11.35 17.46
C ALA A 119 -3.32 -11.03 17.35
N LEU A 120 -2.90 -9.77 17.40
CA LEU A 120 -1.48 -9.39 17.41
C LEU A 120 -0.78 -9.74 18.74
N LEU A 121 -1.46 -9.57 19.88
CA LEU A 121 -0.95 -9.84 21.23
C LEU A 121 -0.90 -11.34 21.58
N THR A 122 -1.81 -12.14 21.03
CA THR A 122 -1.80 -13.61 21.12
C THR A 122 -1.16 -14.28 19.91
N SER A 123 -0.77 -13.50 18.90
CA SER A 123 0.02 -14.00 17.77
C SER A 123 1.43 -14.31 18.22
N THR A 124 2.04 -15.25 17.48
CA THR A 124 3.46 -15.60 17.57
C THR A 124 4.38 -14.38 17.50
N LEU A 125 3.93 -13.22 17.02
CA LEU A 125 4.70 -11.97 17.02
C LEU A 125 5.11 -11.49 18.43
N VAL A 126 4.25 -11.65 19.45
CA VAL A 126 4.53 -11.20 20.83
C VAL A 126 5.06 -12.34 21.71
N THR A 127 4.62 -13.58 21.45
CA THR A 127 5.00 -14.73 22.28
C THR A 127 6.31 -15.39 21.83
N ASP A 128 6.72 -15.27 20.56
CA ASP A 128 7.99 -15.81 20.08
C ASP A 128 9.11 -14.76 20.21
N PRO A 129 10.13 -14.98 21.07
CA PRO A 129 11.28 -14.10 21.19
C PRO A 129 12.01 -13.87 19.86
N ARG A 130 11.92 -14.82 18.92
CA ARG A 130 12.53 -14.71 17.59
C ARG A 130 11.78 -13.70 16.71
N ALA A 131 10.46 -13.65 16.80
CA ALA A 131 9.64 -12.70 16.05
C ALA A 131 9.85 -11.27 16.57
N ALA A 132 9.87 -11.10 17.89
CA ALA A 132 10.19 -9.82 18.52
C ALA A 132 11.59 -9.31 18.10
N LYS A 133 12.60 -10.20 18.09
CA LYS A 133 13.96 -9.85 17.64
C LYS A 133 14.01 -9.50 16.16
N ALA A 134 13.25 -10.18 15.30
CA ALA A 134 13.17 -9.85 13.87
C ALA A 134 12.56 -8.47 13.64
N ILE A 135 11.49 -8.12 14.37
CA ILE A 135 10.87 -6.79 14.31
C ILE A 135 11.86 -5.72 14.78
N ALA A 136 12.57 -5.95 15.90
CA ALA A 136 13.58 -5.01 16.39
C ALA A 136 14.70 -4.78 15.36
N LEU A 137 15.25 -5.86 14.79
CA LEU A 137 16.27 -5.78 13.74
C LEU A 137 15.79 -5.03 12.49
N LEU A 138 14.53 -5.24 12.09
CA LEU A 138 13.93 -4.51 10.98
C LEU A 138 13.78 -3.02 11.31
N GLY A 139 13.35 -2.69 12.53
CA GLY A 139 13.24 -1.32 13.01
C GLY A 139 14.58 -0.59 13.01
N ASP A 140 15.62 -1.22 13.57
CA ASP A 140 16.98 -0.67 13.60
C ASP A 140 17.50 -0.42 12.17
N ALA A 141 17.32 -1.39 11.27
CA ALA A 141 17.76 -1.27 9.87
C ALA A 141 17.02 -0.16 9.09
N VAL A 142 15.73 0.08 9.40
CA VAL A 142 14.95 1.16 8.77
C VAL A 142 15.44 2.52 9.24
N VAL A 143 15.68 2.70 10.55
CA VAL A 143 16.20 3.95 11.11
C VAL A 143 17.61 4.23 10.57
N GLU A 144 18.50 3.23 10.63
CA GLU A 144 19.86 3.35 10.10
C GLU A 144 19.87 3.64 8.60
N GLY A 145 18.99 2.99 7.83
CA GLY A 145 18.82 3.24 6.40
C GLY A 145 18.30 4.65 6.09
N ALA A 146 17.37 5.17 6.88
CA ALA A 146 16.85 6.53 6.73
C ALA A 146 17.92 7.58 7.03
N ASP A 147 18.69 7.39 8.10
CA ASP A 147 19.82 8.25 8.46
C ASP A 147 20.89 8.22 7.36
N ALA A 148 21.26 7.03 6.87
CA ALA A 148 22.24 6.88 5.79
C ALA A 148 21.75 7.52 4.48
N ALA A 149 20.49 7.35 4.11
CA ALA A 149 19.91 7.97 2.92
C ALA A 149 19.91 9.50 3.00
N SER A 150 19.65 10.06 4.19
CA SER A 150 19.69 11.51 4.41
C SER A 150 21.12 12.09 4.34
N ALA A 151 22.13 11.30 4.68
CA ALA A 151 23.54 11.70 4.63
C ALA A 151 24.13 11.68 3.21
N ILE A 152 23.55 10.91 2.29
CA ILE A 152 24.03 10.76 0.91
C ILE A 152 23.51 11.93 0.04
N LYS A 153 24.41 12.84 -0.34
CA LYS A 153 24.08 14.01 -1.18
C LYS A 153 23.80 13.68 -2.66
N ALA A 154 24.25 12.53 -3.16
CA ALA A 154 23.98 12.08 -4.52
C ALA A 154 23.84 10.55 -4.53
N GLY A 155 22.65 10.07 -4.88
CA GLY A 155 22.36 8.64 -5.01
C GLY A 155 23.08 8.00 -6.22
N PRO A 156 22.92 6.69 -6.43
CA PRO A 156 23.53 6.00 -7.56
C PRO A 156 23.04 6.60 -8.89
N THR A 157 23.91 7.32 -9.61
CA THR A 157 23.55 7.94 -10.89
C THR A 157 23.82 6.98 -12.06
N GLY A 158 22.77 6.69 -12.83
CA GLY A 158 22.82 5.90 -14.07
C GLY A 158 22.73 4.38 -13.89
N VAL A 159 22.57 3.67 -15.00
CA VAL A 159 22.37 2.21 -15.05
C VAL A 159 23.54 1.41 -14.45
N PHE A 160 24.77 1.90 -14.60
CA PHE A 160 25.96 1.28 -13.99
C PHE A 160 26.02 1.47 -12.47
N GLY A 161 25.52 2.59 -11.94
CA GLY A 161 25.43 2.83 -10.51
C GLY A 161 24.45 1.87 -9.83
N LEU A 162 23.29 1.64 -10.44
CA LEU A 162 22.30 0.67 -9.97
C LEU A 162 22.83 -0.77 -10.03
N LEU A 163 23.49 -1.15 -11.13
CA LEU A 163 24.14 -2.46 -11.27
C LEU A 163 25.20 -2.70 -10.19
N ARG A 164 25.95 -1.65 -9.81
CA ARG A 164 26.94 -1.72 -8.73
C ARG A 164 26.28 -1.95 -7.37
N VAL A 165 25.18 -1.25 -7.08
CA VAL A 165 24.41 -1.44 -5.84
C VAL A 165 23.82 -2.85 -5.76
N LEU A 166 23.25 -3.36 -6.85
CA LEU A 166 22.69 -4.70 -6.88
C LEU A 166 23.77 -5.79 -6.69
N LYS A 167 25.00 -5.52 -7.12
CA LYS A 167 26.16 -6.39 -6.95
C LYS A 167 26.79 -6.30 -5.56
N ASP A 168 26.34 -5.37 -4.71
CA ASP A 168 26.82 -5.27 -3.33
C ASP A 168 26.48 -6.55 -2.54
N GLU A 169 27.45 -7.02 -1.75
CA GLU A 169 27.31 -8.26 -0.99
C GLU A 169 26.21 -8.15 0.08
N ASN A 170 26.01 -6.98 0.67
CA ASN A 170 24.97 -6.77 1.68
C ASN A 170 23.58 -6.67 1.03
N VAL A 171 23.49 -6.02 -0.13
CA VAL A 171 22.22 -5.92 -0.90
C VAL A 171 21.78 -7.29 -1.39
N SER A 172 22.70 -8.09 -1.93
CA SER A 172 22.40 -9.46 -2.38
C SER A 172 21.98 -10.37 -1.22
N ARG A 173 22.59 -10.24 -0.03
CA ARG A 173 22.15 -10.94 1.19
C ARG A 173 20.71 -10.56 1.58
N GLY A 174 20.37 -9.27 1.58
CA GLY A 174 19.01 -8.80 1.86
C GLY A 174 17.98 -9.29 0.83
N LEU A 175 18.32 -9.25 -0.45
CA LEU A 175 17.47 -9.74 -1.52
C LEU A 175 17.22 -11.26 -1.40
N ASN A 176 18.24 -12.03 -1.04
CA ASN A 176 18.08 -13.47 -0.85
C ASN A 176 17.14 -13.80 0.33
N LEU A 177 17.21 -13.03 1.43
CA LEU A 177 16.25 -13.12 2.53
C LEU A 177 14.82 -12.85 2.06
N LEU A 178 14.62 -11.77 1.29
CA LEU A 178 13.30 -11.41 0.75
C LEU A 178 12.74 -12.53 -0.13
N ILE A 179 13.56 -13.10 -1.02
CA ILE A 179 13.17 -14.22 -1.87
C ILE A 179 12.73 -15.43 -1.05
N GLU A 180 13.45 -15.78 0.02
CA GLU A 180 13.08 -16.93 0.86
C GLU A 180 11.80 -16.68 1.66
N ILE A 181 11.58 -15.45 2.13
CA ILE A 181 10.31 -15.04 2.77
C ILE A 181 9.16 -15.24 1.79
N VAL A 182 9.27 -14.68 0.58
CA VAL A 182 8.23 -14.81 -0.47
C VAL A 182 8.01 -16.28 -0.85
N ARG A 183 9.07 -17.07 -0.97
CA ARG A 183 8.98 -18.53 -1.22
C ARG A 183 8.27 -19.27 -0.10
N SER A 184 8.54 -18.90 1.16
CA SER A 184 7.87 -19.49 2.32
C SER A 184 6.37 -19.16 2.35
N LEU A 185 6.00 -17.94 1.91
CA LEU A 185 4.62 -17.50 1.85
C LEU A 185 3.85 -18.18 0.71
N GLY A 186 4.44 -18.27 -0.49
CA GLY A 186 3.83 -18.97 -1.62
C GLY A 186 3.53 -20.44 -1.32
N ARG A 187 4.40 -21.13 -0.58
CA ARG A 187 4.17 -22.51 -0.10
C ARG A 187 2.97 -22.66 0.85
N ARG A 188 2.51 -21.60 1.48
CA ARG A 188 1.38 -21.60 2.43
C ARG A 188 0.06 -21.17 1.79
N LEU A 189 0.12 -20.57 0.60
CA LEU A 189 -1.04 -20.07 -0.16
C LEU A 189 -1.45 -21.00 -1.31
N ALA A 190 -0.60 -21.99 -1.65
CA ALA A 190 -0.88 -23.08 -2.58
C ALA A 190 -1.38 -24.32 -1.82
#